data_AF-A0A497DC65-F1
#
_entry.id   AF-A0A497DC65-F1
#
_cell.length_a   1.000
_cell.length_b   1.000
_cell.length_c   1.000
_cell.angle_alpha   90.00
_cell.angle_beta   90.00
_cell.angle_gamma   90.00
#
_symmetry.space_group_name_H-M   'P 1'
#
loop_
_entity.id
_entity.type
_entity.pdbx_description
1 polymer ?
#
loop_
_entity_poly.entity_id
_entity_poly.type
_entity_poly.pdbx_seq_one_letter_code
_entity_poly.pdbx_strand_id
1 'polypeptide(L)'
;MHILKDPFMNKITLALVVILIFSGCTERKYSFKFIELNIPGSSSLRAICAVDAYIVWVSGSQGQVLLTLDGGTNWGDVSVPDCEDTEFRSLHAWD
;
A
#
# COMPACT_ATOMS: atom_id res chain seq x y z
N MET A 1 65.25 4.19 7.48
CA MET A 1 64.00 3.81 8.14
C MET A 1 63.00 3.39 7.07
N HIS A 2 63.20 2.21 6.49
CA HIS A 2 62.31 1.64 5.47
C HIS A 2 61.20 0.89 6.19
N ILE A 3 60.00 1.48 6.23
CA ILE A 3 58.80 0.80 6.69
C ILE A 3 58.43 -0.19 5.58
N LEU A 4 58.65 -1.47 5.83
CA LEU A 4 58.16 -2.54 4.99
C LEU A 4 56.64 -2.44 5.00
N LYS A 5 56.05 -2.17 3.83
CA LYS A 5 54.60 -2.15 3.65
C LYS A 5 54.17 -3.60 3.52
N ASP A 6 53.71 -4.18 4.62
CA ASP A 6 53.41 -5.61 4.72
C ASP A 6 52.39 -6.04 3.65
N PRO A 7 52.73 -6.99 2.76
CA PRO A 7 51.86 -7.40 1.64
C PRO A 7 50.59 -8.13 2.11
N PHE A 8 50.53 -8.50 3.38
CA PHE A 8 49.38 -9.14 4.05
C PHE A 8 48.21 -8.16 4.27
N MET A 9 48.50 -6.88 4.54
CA MET A 9 47.50 -5.85 4.83
C MET A 9 46.68 -5.45 3.59
N ASN A 10 47.22 -5.67 2.39
CA ASN A 10 46.56 -5.35 1.11
C ASN A 10 45.46 -6.35 0.73
N LYS A 11 45.61 -7.63 1.10
CA LYS A 11 44.61 -8.68 0.81
C LYS A 11 43.37 -8.57 1.68
N ILE A 12 43.57 -8.24 2.96
CA ILE A 12 42.49 -7.99 3.92
C ILE A 12 41.71 -6.75 3.51
N THR A 13 42.41 -5.69 3.12
CA THR A 13 41.78 -4.46 2.60
C THR A 13 40.94 -4.74 1.35
N LEU A 14 41.45 -5.54 0.41
CA LEU A 14 40.70 -5.92 -0.80
C LEU A 14 39.45 -6.75 -0.47
N ALA A 15 39.55 -7.71 0.46
CA ALA A 15 38.41 -8.51 0.90
C ALA A 15 37.32 -7.67 1.58
N LEU A 16 37.71 -6.71 2.42
CA LEU A 16 36.76 -5.80 3.07
C LEU A 16 36.05 -4.89 2.07
N VAL A 17 36.76 -4.38 1.05
CA VAL A 17 36.16 -3.58 -0.04
C VAL A 17 35.16 -4.40 -0.86
N VAL A 18 35.49 -5.66 -1.17
CA VAL A 18 34.57 -6.56 -1.89
C VAL A 18 33.31 -6.82 -1.07
N ILE A 19 33.42 -7.11 0.24
CA ILE A 19 32.27 -7.35 1.12
C ILE A 19 31.36 -6.12 1.23
N LEU A 20 31.94 -4.92 1.27
CA LEU A 20 31.19 -3.66 1.29
C LEU A 20 30.41 -3.44 -0.03
N ILE A 21 30.99 -3.81 -1.18
CA ILE A 21 30.31 -3.73 -2.49
C ILE A 21 29.14 -4.72 -2.56
N PHE A 22 29.30 -5.94 -2.02
CA PHE A 22 28.25 -6.96 -2.04
C PHE A 22 27.12 -6.76 -1.01
N SER A 23 27.33 -5.94 0.02
CA SER A 23 26.30 -5.66 1.04
C SER A 23 25.19 -4.70 0.57
N GLY A 24 25.33 -4.08 -0.62
CA GLY A 24 24.37 -3.11 -1.15
C GLY A 24 23.14 -3.69 -1.84
N CYS A 25 23.13 -5.00 -2.16
CA CYS A 25 22.03 -5.63 -2.89
C CYS A 25 21.05 -6.32 -1.92
N THR A 26 20.17 -5.54 -1.29
CA THR A 26 18.97 -6.10 -0.65
C THR A 26 17.77 -5.90 -1.56
N GLU A 27 17.16 -7.00 -2.01
CA GLU A 27 15.86 -6.94 -2.70
C GLU A 27 14.77 -6.56 -1.70
N ARG A 28 13.98 -5.51 -2.00
CA ARG A 28 12.77 -5.20 -1.23
C ARG A 28 11.69 -6.23 -1.56
N LYS A 29 11.49 -7.20 -0.68
CA LYS A 29 10.33 -8.10 -0.76
C LYS A 29 9.09 -7.36 -0.26
N TYR A 30 8.14 -7.12 -1.15
CA TYR A 30 6.79 -6.68 -0.76
C TYR A 30 5.94 -7.92 -0.49
N SER A 31 5.27 -7.96 0.66
CA SER A 31 4.26 -8.97 0.97
C SER A 31 2.89 -8.31 1.00
N PHE A 32 1.95 -8.83 0.23
CA PHE A 32 0.56 -8.41 0.28
C PHE A 32 -0.21 -9.37 1.20
N LYS A 33 -1.03 -8.81 2.09
CA LYS A 33 -1.97 -9.57 2.92
C LYS A 33 -3.37 -9.18 2.50
N PHE A 34 -4.16 -10.14 2.06
CA PHE A 34 -5.59 -9.94 1.87
C PHE A 34 -6.29 -10.07 3.22
N ILE A 35 -7.08 -9.07 3.58
CA ILE A 35 -7.90 -9.04 4.78
C ILE A 35 -9.35 -8.94 4.30
N GLU A 36 -10.19 -9.87 4.76
CA GLU A 36 -11.63 -9.73 4.55
C GLU A 36 -12.15 -8.64 5.48
N LEU A 37 -12.86 -7.67 4.89
CA LEU A 37 -13.48 -6.57 5.61
C LEU A 37 -14.99 -6.79 5.64
N ASN A 38 -15.59 -6.66 6.83
CA ASN A 38 -17.04 -6.65 6.96
C ASN A 38 -17.54 -5.22 6.77
N ILE A 39 -18.16 -4.94 5.63
CA ILE A 39 -18.70 -3.62 5.29
C ILE A 39 -20.22 -3.60 5.46
N PRO A 40 -20.83 -2.43 5.74
CA PRO A 40 -22.29 -2.31 5.79
C PRO A 40 -22.96 -2.72 4.47
N GLY A 41 -24.06 -3.47 4.58
CA GLY A 41 -24.90 -3.86 3.44
C GLY A 41 -24.46 -5.15 2.74
N SER A 42 -25.23 -5.55 1.72
CA SER A 42 -24.98 -6.74 0.91
C SER A 42 -24.96 -6.42 -0.59
N SER A 43 -24.81 -5.15 -0.94
CA SER A 43 -24.79 -4.68 -2.32
C SER A 43 -23.50 -5.07 -3.02
N SER A 44 -23.59 -5.27 -4.33
CA SER A 44 -22.41 -5.44 -5.16
C SER A 44 -21.71 -4.09 -5.29
N LEU A 45 -20.51 -3.96 -4.72
CA LEU A 45 -19.63 -2.82 -4.97
C LEU A 45 -19.10 -2.88 -6.40
N ARG A 46 -19.07 -1.72 -7.07
CA ARG A 46 -18.76 -1.59 -8.49
C ARG A 46 -17.67 -0.55 -8.77
N ALA A 47 -17.45 0.40 -7.85
CA ALA A 47 -16.42 1.40 -7.96
C ALA A 47 -15.75 1.67 -6.60
N ILE A 48 -14.49 2.09 -6.67
CA ILE A 48 -13.67 2.49 -5.52
C ILE A 48 -12.76 3.65 -5.92
N CYS A 49 -12.58 4.62 -5.03
CA CYS A 49 -11.63 5.71 -5.18
C CYS A 49 -10.93 5.98 -3.84
N ALA A 50 -9.63 5.71 -3.78
CA ALA A 50 -8.79 6.06 -2.63
C ALA A 50 -8.20 7.46 -2.87
N VAL A 51 -8.59 8.43 -2.03
CA VAL A 51 -8.11 9.81 -2.11
C VAL A 51 -6.70 9.88 -1.51
N ASP A 52 -6.52 9.26 -0.34
CA ASP A 52 -5.22 9.10 0.31
C ASP A 52 -5.14 7.77 1.08
N ALA A 53 -4.17 7.63 1.99
CA ALA A 53 -3.95 6.42 2.79
C ALA A 53 -5.07 6.15 3.82
N TYR A 54 -5.93 7.13 4.11
CA TYR A 54 -6.97 7.08 5.14
C TYR A 54 -8.39 7.19 4.56
N ILE A 55 -8.57 8.00 3.52
CA ILE A 55 -9.88 8.34 2.95
C ILE A 55 -10.14 7.52 1.69
N VAL A 56 -11.14 6.66 1.72
CA VAL A 56 -11.55 5.82 0.58
C VAL A 56 -13.07 5.81 0.44
N TRP A 57 -13.54 5.97 -0.79
CA TRP A 57 -14.95 5.87 -1.18
C TRP A 57 -15.20 4.58 -1.95
N VAL A 58 -16.35 3.94 -1.71
CA VAL A 58 -16.88 2.85 -2.55
C VAL A 58 -18.33 3.08 -2.88
N SER A 59 -18.77 2.64 -4.06
CA SER A 59 -20.16 2.71 -4.47
C SER A 59 -20.58 1.45 -5.22
N GLY A 60 -21.88 1.18 -5.26
CA GLY A 60 -22.38 -0.05 -5.86
C GLY A 60 -23.85 -0.04 -6.24
N SER A 61 -24.41 -1.24 -6.27
CA SER A 61 -25.84 -1.47 -6.48
C SER A 61 -26.69 -0.92 -5.34
N GLN A 62 -27.99 -0.78 -5.60
CA GLN A 62 -28.98 -0.31 -4.61
C GLN A 62 -28.66 1.08 -4.03
N GLY A 63 -28.05 1.95 -4.83
CA GLY A 63 -27.64 3.29 -4.40
C GLY A 63 -26.55 3.32 -3.33
N GLN A 64 -25.93 2.19 -2.98
CA GLN A 64 -25.05 2.13 -1.82
C GLN A 64 -23.76 2.94 -2.06
N VAL A 65 -23.42 3.80 -1.10
CA VAL A 65 -22.17 4.56 -1.03
C VAL A 65 -21.59 4.44 0.37
N LEU A 66 -20.33 4.01 0.48
CA LEU A 66 -19.62 3.91 1.76
C LEU A 66 -18.34 4.74 1.76
N LEU A 67 -17.97 5.24 2.93
CA LEU A 67 -16.78 6.03 3.18
C LEU A 67 -16.01 5.48 4.38
N THR A 68 -14.69 5.38 4.24
CA THR A 68 -13.77 5.20 5.37
C THR A 68 -12.89 6.42 5.53
N LEU A 69 -12.51 6.73 6.76
CA LEU A 69 -11.57 7.79 7.13
C LEU A 69 -10.35 7.24 7.89
N ASP A 70 -10.21 5.91 7.94
CA ASP A 70 -9.16 5.20 8.70
C ASP A 70 -8.50 4.06 7.91
N GLY A 71 -8.45 4.22 6.58
CA GLY A 71 -7.76 3.30 5.68
C GLY A 71 -8.52 1.99 5.43
N GLY A 72 -9.83 1.99 5.66
CA GLY A 72 -10.70 0.84 5.45
C GLY A 72 -10.87 -0.04 6.67
N THR A 73 -10.43 0.40 7.86
CA THR A 73 -10.63 -0.33 9.12
C THR A 73 -12.10 -0.28 9.54
N ASN A 74 -12.75 0.87 9.36
CA ASN A 74 -14.18 1.09 9.57
C ASN A 74 -14.82 1.78 8.36
N TRP A 75 -16.08 1.46 8.08
CA TRP A 75 -16.85 2.01 6.96
C TRP A 75 -18.17 2.59 7.45
N GLY A 76 -18.45 3.83 7.06
CA GLY A 76 -19.74 4.48 7.25
C GLY A 76 -20.59 4.41 5.99
N ASP A 77 -21.89 4.13 6.17
CA ASP A 77 -22.87 4.23 5.08
C ASP A 77 -23.29 5.70 4.91
N VAL A 78 -23.04 6.23 3.71
CA VAL A 78 -23.31 7.62 3.31
C VAL A 78 -24.16 7.64 2.03
N SER A 79 -24.95 6.59 1.82
CA SER A 79 -25.86 6.46 0.69
C SER A 79 -26.84 7.63 0.63
N VAL A 80 -27.11 8.10 -0.58
CA VAL A 80 -28.09 9.17 -0.81
C VAL A 80 -29.50 8.58 -0.67
N PRO A 81 -30.41 9.18 0.12
CA PRO A 81 -31.80 8.71 0.22
C PRO A 81 -32.50 8.65 -1.14
N ASP A 82 -33.48 7.76 -1.27
CA ASP A 82 -34.33 7.62 -2.45
C ASP A 82 -33.56 7.28 -3.75
N CYS A 83 -32.39 6.63 -3.63
CA CYS A 83 -31.53 6.23 -4.74
C CYS A 83 -31.37 4.70 -4.86
N GLU A 84 -32.25 3.91 -4.24
CA GLU A 84 -32.17 2.44 -4.17
C GLU A 84 -32.29 1.77 -5.55
N ASP A 85 -32.83 2.45 -6.56
CA ASP A 85 -32.87 1.96 -7.94
C ASP A 85 -31.60 2.29 -8.75
N THR A 86 -30.65 3.00 -8.15
CA THR A 86 -29.43 3.48 -8.82
C THR A 86 -28.29 2.48 -8.73
N GLU A 87 -27.55 2.31 -9.82
CA GLU A 87 -26.37 1.46 -9.89
C GLU A 87 -25.12 2.32 -10.10
N PHE A 88 -24.55 2.85 -9.02
CA PHE A 88 -23.36 3.71 -9.10
C PHE A 88 -22.14 2.91 -9.52
N ARG A 89 -21.63 3.20 -10.73
CA ARG A 89 -20.57 2.44 -11.40
C ARG A 89 -19.23 3.16 -11.50
N SER A 90 -19.15 4.39 -11.03
CA SER A 90 -17.92 5.17 -11.08
C SER A 90 -17.86 6.12 -9.89
N LEU A 91 -16.64 6.36 -9.41
CA LEU A 91 -16.32 7.33 -8.38
C LEU A 91 -15.10 8.13 -8.84
N HIS A 92 -15.16 9.43 -8.64
CA HIS A 92 -14.03 10.32 -8.79
C HIS A 92 -14.02 11.27 -7.61
N ALA A 93 -12.98 11.18 -6.79
CA ALA A 93 -12.75 12.03 -5.62
C ALA A 93 -11.30 12.53 -5.66
N TRP A 94 -11.07 13.71 -5.10
CA TRP A 94 -9.78 14.40 -5.06
C TRP A 94 -9.58 15.07 -3.70
N ASP A 95 -8.35 15.49 -3.43
CA ASP A 95 -7.92 16.20 -2.23
C ASP A 95 -8.10 17.73 -2.31
#